data_AF-A0A927EC55-F1
#
_entry.id   AF-A0A927EC55-F1
#
_cell.length_a   1.000
_cell.length_b   1.000
_cell.length_c   1.000
_cell.angle_alpha   90.00
_cell.angle_beta   90.00
_cell.angle_gamma   90.00
#
_symmetry.space_group_name_H-M   'P 1'
#
loop_
_entity.id
_entity.type
_entity.pdbx_description
1 polymer ?
#
loop_
_entity_poly.entity_id
_entity_poly.type
_entity_poly.pdbx_seq_one_letter_code
_entity_poly.pdbx_strand_id
1 'polypeptide(L)'
;MSWKFKQQAASAGVLHCSRRAATLGLIAWPLGGCNQGVVTYRFRLVVEVIDDGELKSGSSVIEVSTWVSGGWGFSEVGGTRSSARGETAFVDLGPKGCLVPLFVFPFPGSGFLERLALLAFRKKYPEITAKQLSKMQGEADLQAELQPYLASFSNPLDPGTVQLVPGANVGAIFGQNMRLKRIYIELTSEAPAGGLLKERMPWVVDHKTSVEVAKKLAVQGLDFGGISGTSYMFMRGN
;
A
#
# COMPACT_ATOMS: atom_id res chain seq x y z
N MET A 1 -3.04 -31.62 5.38
CA MET A 1 -1.90 -31.21 4.51
C MET A 1 -0.90 -30.44 5.37
N SER A 2 0.20 -31.08 5.71
CA SER A 2 1.24 -30.58 6.63
C SER A 2 2.44 -30.11 5.82
N TRP A 3 2.85 -28.84 5.96
CA TRP A 3 4.03 -28.31 5.30
C TRP A 3 5.19 -28.23 6.29
N LYS A 4 6.26 -28.96 5.98
CA LYS A 4 7.51 -29.04 6.74
C LYS A 4 8.33 -27.76 6.53
N PHE A 5 8.70 -27.09 7.62
CA PHE A 5 9.78 -26.10 7.63
C PHE A 5 11.13 -26.79 7.38
N LYS A 6 11.85 -26.41 6.32
CA LYS A 6 13.28 -26.71 6.20
C LYS A 6 14.06 -25.64 6.97
N GLN A 7 14.56 -25.98 8.15
CA GLN A 7 15.65 -25.26 8.79
C GLN A 7 16.95 -25.62 8.05
N GLN A 8 17.64 -24.63 7.50
CA GLN A 8 19.07 -24.78 7.17
C GLN A 8 19.87 -24.46 8.43
N ALA A 9 20.51 -25.49 8.98
CA ALA A 9 21.54 -25.37 9.98
C ALA A 9 22.81 -24.77 9.34
N ALA A 10 23.21 -23.58 9.79
CA ALA A 10 24.58 -23.12 9.64
C ALA A 10 25.36 -23.54 10.89
N SER A 11 26.43 -24.27 10.66
CA SER A 11 27.29 -24.92 11.64
C SER A 11 27.90 -23.96 12.65
N ALA A 12 27.97 -24.42 13.90
CA ALA A 12 28.75 -23.82 14.95
C ALA A 12 30.25 -23.90 14.62
N GLY A 13 30.87 -22.76 14.35
CA GLY A 13 32.31 -22.56 14.40
C GLY A 13 32.66 -21.81 15.68
N VAL A 14 32.99 -22.54 16.74
CA VAL A 14 33.60 -21.97 17.96
C VAL A 14 35.02 -21.54 17.60
N LEU A 15 35.23 -20.23 17.40
CA LEU A 15 36.58 -19.67 17.28
C LEU A 15 37.01 -19.07 18.61
N HIS A 16 38.12 -19.63 19.11
CA HIS A 16 38.83 -19.27 20.32
C HIS A 16 39.11 -17.76 20.39
N CYS A 17 38.66 -17.12 21.48
CA CYS A 17 39.13 -15.79 21.87
C CYS A 17 40.55 -15.92 22.45
N SER A 18 41.57 -15.90 21.58
CA SER A 18 42.96 -15.83 22.00
C SER A 18 43.39 -14.37 22.14
N ARG A 19 43.68 -13.97 23.39
CA ARG A 19 44.35 -12.72 23.75
C ARG A 19 45.75 -12.69 23.12
N ARG A 20 45.99 -11.82 22.13
CA ARG A 20 47.28 -11.13 21.98
C ARG A 20 47.04 -9.72 21.43
N ALA A 21 47.69 -8.78 22.10
CA ALA A 21 47.58 -7.34 21.91
C ALA A 21 48.47 -6.83 20.78
N ALA A 22 48.18 -5.58 20.39
CA ALA A 22 48.98 -4.61 19.64
C ALA A 22 49.05 -4.77 18.12
N THR A 23 48.38 -3.85 17.40
CA THR A 23 49.06 -2.76 16.66
C THR A 23 48.06 -1.74 16.11
N LEU A 24 48.52 -0.48 16.00
CA LEU A 24 47.84 0.73 15.56
C LEU A 24 47.14 0.59 14.19
N GLY A 25 45.88 1.00 14.12
CA GLY A 25 45.15 1.18 12.87
C GLY A 25 43.85 1.93 13.11
N LEU A 26 43.67 3.07 12.44
CA LEU A 26 42.48 3.93 12.44
C LEU A 26 41.19 3.09 12.34
N ILE A 27 40.47 2.94 13.46
CA ILE A 27 39.10 2.44 13.44
C ILE A 27 38.22 3.62 13.02
N ALA A 28 38.04 3.80 11.72
CA ALA A 28 36.83 4.41 11.22
C ALA A 28 35.68 3.50 11.66
N TRP A 29 34.98 3.87 12.73
CA TRP A 29 33.71 3.25 13.07
C TRP A 29 32.84 3.38 11.83
N PRO A 30 32.41 2.28 11.17
CA PRO A 30 31.20 2.40 10.40
C PRO A 30 30.14 2.71 11.46
N LEU A 31 29.64 3.94 11.46
CA LEU A 31 28.36 4.27 12.07
C LEU A 31 27.28 3.53 11.27
N GLY A 32 27.29 2.21 11.33
CA GLY A 32 26.17 1.37 11.00
C GLY A 32 25.15 1.60 12.10
N GLY A 33 24.43 2.72 12.01
CA GLY A 33 23.21 2.93 12.75
C GLY A 33 22.22 1.85 12.32
N CYS A 34 22.25 0.70 13.01
CA CYS A 34 21.18 -0.26 12.94
C CYS A 34 19.91 0.48 13.36
N ASN A 35 19.00 0.65 12.41
CA ASN A 35 17.68 1.24 12.55
C ASN A 35 16.80 0.38 13.47
N GLN A 36 17.13 0.35 14.77
CA GLN A 36 16.41 -0.39 15.80
C GLN A 36 15.11 0.36 16.12
N GLY A 37 14.14 0.27 15.23
CA GLY A 37 12.84 0.90 15.46
C GLY A 37 11.90 0.94 14.27
N VAL A 38 12.40 0.74 13.04
CA VAL A 38 11.55 0.79 11.83
C VAL A 38 11.41 -0.58 11.19
N VAL A 39 10.16 -0.99 11.00
CA VAL A 39 9.80 -2.15 10.18
C VAL A 39 9.23 -1.64 8.87
N THR A 40 9.79 -2.13 7.76
CA THR A 40 9.28 -1.83 6.42
C THR A 40 8.72 -3.09 5.78
N TYR A 41 7.55 -3.00 5.18
CA TYR A 41 6.98 -4.04 4.33
C TYR A 41 6.36 -3.40 3.10
N ARG A 42 6.19 -4.19 2.05
CA ARG A 42 5.58 -3.74 0.80
C ARG A 42 4.49 -4.70 0.39
N PHE A 43 3.47 -4.13 -0.22
CA PHE A 43 2.40 -4.90 -0.81
C PHE A 43 2.02 -4.32 -2.16
N ARG A 44 1.69 -5.19 -3.11
CA ARG A 44 1.07 -4.83 -4.36
C ARG A 44 -0.43 -4.79 -4.17
N LEU A 45 -1.06 -3.65 -4.39
CA LEU A 45 -2.51 -3.54 -4.53
C LEU A 45 -2.87 -3.91 -5.96
N VAL A 46 -3.79 -4.86 -6.14
CA VAL A 46 -4.23 -5.36 -7.45
C VAL A 46 -5.74 -5.20 -7.56
N VAL A 47 -6.18 -4.65 -8.70
CA VAL A 47 -7.60 -4.54 -9.08
C VAL A 47 -7.82 -5.35 -10.35
N GLU A 48 -8.80 -6.24 -10.31
CA GLU A 48 -9.20 -7.07 -11.44
C GLU A 48 -10.66 -6.80 -11.81
N VAL A 49 -10.89 -6.55 -13.09
CA VAL A 49 -12.20 -6.29 -13.69
C VAL A 49 -12.40 -7.27 -14.84
N ILE A 50 -13.61 -7.79 -14.98
CA ILE A 50 -14.02 -8.51 -16.18
C ILE A 50 -14.75 -7.53 -17.09
N ASP A 51 -14.29 -7.39 -18.33
CA ASP A 51 -14.90 -6.59 -19.39
C ASP A 51 -15.24 -7.49 -20.57
N ASP A 52 -16.53 -7.70 -20.86
CA ASP A 52 -16.99 -8.58 -21.94
C ASP A 52 -16.37 -10.00 -21.88
N GLY A 53 -16.10 -10.50 -20.67
CA GLY A 53 -15.46 -11.78 -20.41
C GLY A 53 -13.92 -11.76 -20.37
N GLU A 54 -13.30 -10.66 -20.80
CA GLU A 54 -11.85 -10.47 -20.74
C GLU A 54 -11.42 -9.93 -19.37
N LEU A 55 -10.32 -10.46 -18.82
CA LEU A 55 -9.73 -9.95 -17.58
C LEU A 55 -8.86 -8.71 -17.89
N LYS A 56 -9.29 -7.55 -17.40
CA LYS A 56 -8.47 -6.35 -17.31
C LYS A 56 -7.96 -6.19 -15.88
N SER A 57 -6.70 -5.82 -15.71
CA SER A 57 -6.10 -5.64 -14.39
C SER A 57 -5.17 -4.43 -14.34
N GLY A 58 -5.03 -3.90 -13.13
CA GLY A 58 -4.09 -2.84 -12.79
C GLY A 58 -3.51 -3.12 -11.42
N SER A 59 -2.25 -2.78 -11.21
CA SER A 59 -1.60 -2.98 -9.92
C SER A 59 -0.60 -1.88 -9.62
N SER A 60 -0.30 -1.71 -8.33
CA SER A 60 0.74 -0.79 -7.86
C SER A 60 1.34 -1.28 -6.56
N VAL A 61 2.64 -1.04 -6.35
CA VAL A 61 3.35 -1.42 -5.14
C VAL A 61 3.39 -0.25 -4.16
N ILE A 62 2.93 -0.49 -2.94
CA ILE A 62 2.94 0.44 -1.82
C ILE A 62 3.94 -0.07 -0.77
N GLU A 63 4.83 0.80 -0.33
CA GLU A 63 5.73 0.57 0.79
C GLU A 63 5.14 1.21 2.05
N VAL A 64 5.18 0.48 3.17
CA VAL A 64 4.82 1.01 4.48
C VAL A 64 6.01 0.90 5.40
N SER A 65 6.39 2.01 5.99
CA SER A 65 7.38 2.08 7.08
C SER A 65 6.66 2.35 8.39
N THR A 66 6.92 1.51 9.40
CA THR A 66 6.31 1.60 10.73
C THR A 66 7.41 1.80 11.77
N TRP A 67 7.39 2.94 12.44
CA TRP A 67 8.22 3.26 13.60
C TRP A 67 7.53 2.77 14.86
N VAL A 68 8.21 1.91 15.61
CA VAL A 68 7.80 1.48 16.95
C VAL A 68 8.72 2.18 17.95
N SER A 69 8.25 3.25 18.60
CA SER A 69 9.05 3.88 19.66
C SER A 69 9.04 2.99 20.90
N GLY A 70 10.18 2.38 21.22
CA GLY A 70 10.43 1.86 22.57
C GLY A 70 10.59 3.05 23.52
N GLY A 71 9.68 3.21 24.47
CA GLY A 71 9.75 4.29 25.46
C GLY A 71 11.03 4.20 26.28
N TRP A 72 11.81 5.29 26.34
CA TRP A 72 12.77 5.47 27.41
C TRP A 72 12.00 5.63 28.72
N GLY A 73 12.10 4.65 29.62
CA GLY A 73 11.79 4.77 31.05
C GLY A 73 10.31 4.85 31.47
N PHE A 74 9.36 5.09 30.57
CA PHE A 74 7.93 5.10 30.90
C PHE A 74 7.16 4.20 29.92
N SER A 75 6.70 3.05 30.40
CA SER A 75 6.08 1.98 29.62
C SER A 75 4.68 2.30 29.06
N GLU A 76 4.24 3.56 29.09
CA GLU A 76 2.89 3.98 28.69
C GLU A 76 2.85 4.96 27.51
N VAL A 77 4.00 5.43 26.99
CA VAL A 77 4.07 6.43 25.89
C VAL A 77 4.62 5.83 24.58
N GLY A 78 4.52 4.52 24.40
CA GLY A 78 4.91 3.86 23.15
C GLY A 78 3.94 4.18 22.01
N GLY A 79 4.34 5.04 21.07
CA GLY A 79 3.59 5.33 19.85
C GLY A 79 4.02 4.43 18.70
N THR A 80 3.05 3.88 17.95
CA THR A 80 3.31 3.34 16.61
C THR A 80 2.98 4.43 15.60
N ARG A 81 3.99 4.90 14.86
CA ARG A 81 3.80 5.79 13.72
C ARG A 81 4.01 4.98 12.46
N SER A 82 3.22 5.22 11.42
CA SER A 82 3.43 4.60 10.11
C SER A 82 3.35 5.65 9.00
N SER A 83 4.02 5.38 7.89
CA SER A 83 3.90 6.14 6.65
C SER A 83 3.81 5.19 5.47
N ALA A 84 2.98 5.54 4.49
CA ALA A 84 2.97 4.89 3.19
C ALA A 84 3.76 5.69 2.15
N ARG A 85 4.38 4.97 1.21
CA ARG A 85 5.01 5.48 0.00
C ARG A 85 4.50 4.70 -1.22
N GLY A 86 4.11 5.39 -2.27
CA GLY A 86 3.67 4.79 -3.53
C GLY A 86 2.51 5.53 -4.18
N GLU A 87 2.15 5.10 -5.36
CA GLU A 87 0.98 5.58 -6.10
C GLU A 87 -0.10 4.49 -6.16
N THR A 88 -1.34 4.88 -6.42
CA THR A 88 -2.42 3.89 -6.55
C THR A 88 -2.37 3.16 -7.89
N ALA A 89 -3.07 2.02 -7.98
CA ALA A 89 -3.15 1.25 -9.22
C ALA A 89 -3.95 2.00 -10.30
N PHE A 90 -3.70 1.66 -11.57
CA PHE A 90 -4.42 2.18 -12.73
C PHE A 90 -4.84 1.00 -13.61
N VAL A 91 -6.15 0.82 -13.82
CA VAL A 91 -6.70 -0.20 -14.73
C VAL A 91 -7.07 0.48 -16.03
N ASP A 92 -6.36 0.14 -17.10
CA ASP A 92 -6.65 0.62 -18.46
C ASP A 92 -7.83 -0.17 -19.04
N LEU A 93 -8.91 0.53 -19.40
CA LEU A 93 -10.11 -0.03 -20.02
C LEU A 93 -10.20 0.37 -21.51
N GLY A 94 -9.11 0.87 -22.08
CA GLY A 94 -9.02 1.31 -23.47
C GLY A 94 -9.98 2.45 -23.77
N PRO A 95 -10.83 2.36 -24.81
CA PRO A 95 -11.77 3.41 -25.18
C PRO A 95 -12.81 3.77 -24.10
N LYS A 96 -13.05 2.85 -23.15
CA LYS A 96 -13.98 3.07 -22.03
C LYS A 96 -13.37 3.99 -20.95
N GLY A 97 -12.06 4.28 -21.03
CA GLY A 97 -11.33 5.12 -20.08
C GLY A 97 -10.50 4.28 -19.10
N CYS A 98 -10.51 4.63 -17.82
CA CYS A 98 -9.80 3.89 -16.79
C CYS A 98 -10.58 3.77 -15.48
N LEU A 99 -10.15 2.81 -14.66
CA LEU A 99 -10.60 2.61 -13.29
C LEU A 99 -9.41 2.74 -12.33
N VAL A 100 -9.57 3.53 -11.29
CA VAL A 100 -8.52 3.90 -10.33
C VAL A 100 -9.04 3.68 -8.92
N PRO A 101 -8.50 2.71 -8.14
CA PRO A 101 -8.75 2.67 -6.70
C PRO A 101 -8.17 3.90 -6.02
N LEU A 102 -8.92 4.55 -5.15
CA LEU A 102 -8.45 5.67 -4.35
C LEU A 102 -7.86 5.17 -3.04
N PHE A 103 -6.87 5.84 -2.49
CA PHE A 103 -6.43 5.62 -1.10
C PHE A 103 -7.39 6.23 -0.07
N VAL A 104 -8.69 6.05 -0.33
CA VAL A 104 -9.81 6.44 0.52
C VAL A 104 -10.64 5.19 0.75
N PHE A 105 -11.04 4.97 2.00
CA PHE A 105 -11.69 3.75 2.43
C PHE A 105 -12.95 4.10 3.23
N PRO A 106 -14.01 3.26 3.19
CA PRO A 106 -15.25 3.53 3.90
C PRO A 106 -15.11 3.43 5.42
N PHE A 107 -13.99 2.86 5.92
CA PHE A 107 -13.72 2.77 7.35
C PHE A 107 -13.14 4.08 7.89
N PRO A 108 -13.73 4.68 8.94
CA PRO A 108 -13.27 5.96 9.47
C PRO A 108 -11.89 5.84 10.13
N GLY A 109 -11.05 6.84 9.92
CA GLY A 109 -9.77 6.98 10.63
C GLY A 109 -8.60 7.31 9.72
N SER A 110 -7.70 8.16 10.21
CA SER A 110 -6.44 8.47 9.53
C SER A 110 -5.50 7.26 9.51
N GLY A 111 -4.71 7.11 8.44
CA GLY A 111 -3.65 6.12 8.38
C GLY A 111 -4.11 4.70 8.00
N PHE A 112 -5.28 4.58 7.35
CA PHE A 112 -5.85 3.28 7.00
C PHE A 112 -5.00 2.53 5.97
N LEU A 113 -4.46 3.23 4.96
CA LEU A 113 -3.59 2.62 3.93
C LEU A 113 -2.36 1.97 4.57
N GLU A 114 -1.74 2.65 5.54
CA GLU A 114 -0.59 2.14 6.28
C GLU A 114 -0.92 0.84 7.02
N ARG A 115 -2.17 0.67 7.45
CA ARG A 115 -2.63 -0.52 8.18
C ARG A 115 -3.27 -1.58 7.27
N LEU A 116 -3.52 -1.28 5.99
CA LEU A 116 -4.33 -2.11 5.09
C LEU A 116 -3.84 -3.55 5.03
N ALA A 117 -2.54 -3.75 4.78
CA ALA A 117 -1.98 -5.10 4.69
C ALA A 117 -2.05 -5.86 6.02
N LEU A 118 -1.84 -5.16 7.14
CA LEU A 118 -1.99 -5.76 8.45
C LEU A 118 -3.44 -6.21 8.69
N LEU A 119 -4.42 -5.35 8.37
CA LEU A 119 -5.84 -5.66 8.55
C LEU A 119 -6.31 -6.82 7.66
N ALA A 120 -5.89 -6.84 6.39
CA ALA A 120 -6.24 -7.91 5.45
C ALA A 120 -5.71 -9.28 5.92
N PHE A 121 -4.44 -9.35 6.35
CA PHE A 121 -3.85 -10.59 6.83
C PHE A 121 -4.33 -11.01 8.24
N ARG A 122 -4.74 -10.06 9.08
CA ARG A 122 -5.28 -10.35 10.42
C ARG A 122 -6.52 -11.23 10.42
N LYS A 123 -7.30 -11.19 9.33
CA LYS A 123 -8.44 -12.10 9.19
C LYS A 123 -8.03 -13.58 9.27
N LYS A 124 -6.85 -13.92 8.75
CA LYS A 124 -6.29 -15.28 8.79
C LYS A 124 -5.29 -15.49 9.92
N TYR A 125 -4.60 -14.42 10.32
CA TYR A 125 -3.55 -14.42 11.34
C TYR A 125 -3.80 -13.29 12.36
N PRO A 126 -4.72 -13.45 13.32
CA PRO A 126 -5.20 -12.36 14.19
C PRO A 126 -4.09 -11.57 14.92
N GLU A 127 -3.05 -12.27 15.36
CA GLU A 127 -1.94 -11.70 16.13
C GLU A 127 -0.73 -11.29 15.29
N ILE A 128 -0.89 -11.22 13.95
CA ILE A 128 0.21 -10.82 13.08
C ILE A 128 0.68 -9.40 13.40
N THR A 129 2.00 -9.26 13.53
CA THR A 129 2.71 -7.99 13.72
C THR A 129 3.28 -7.50 12.40
N ALA A 130 3.55 -6.19 12.27
CA ALA A 130 4.24 -5.64 11.09
C ALA A 130 5.59 -6.34 10.84
N LYS A 131 6.31 -6.73 11.90
CA LYS A 131 7.59 -7.44 11.81
C LYS A 131 7.44 -8.83 11.21
N GLN A 132 6.37 -9.55 11.55
CA GLN A 132 6.06 -10.83 10.91
C GLN A 132 5.62 -10.62 9.46
N LEU A 133 4.73 -9.64 9.22
CA LEU A 133 4.25 -9.30 7.88
C LEU A 133 5.40 -8.99 6.91
N SER A 134 6.43 -8.25 7.36
CA SER A 134 7.62 -7.91 6.56
C SER A 134 8.46 -9.11 6.09
N LYS A 135 8.24 -10.29 6.67
CA LYS A 135 8.95 -11.54 6.36
C LYS A 135 8.05 -12.57 5.67
N MET A 136 6.78 -12.23 5.47
CA MET A 136 5.80 -13.13 4.89
C MET A 136 5.68 -12.92 3.38
N GLN A 137 5.09 -13.92 2.74
CA GLN A 137 4.67 -13.91 1.35
C GLN A 137 3.22 -14.36 1.29
N GLY A 138 2.53 -14.00 0.21
CA GLY A 138 1.17 -14.44 -0.07
C GLY A 138 0.22 -13.29 -0.34
N GLU A 139 -1.03 -13.67 -0.58
CA GLU A 139 -2.10 -12.77 -0.98
C GLU A 139 -3.22 -12.73 0.06
N ALA A 140 -3.91 -11.60 0.14
CA ALA A 140 -5.14 -11.45 0.92
C ALA A 140 -6.17 -10.62 0.13
N ASP A 141 -7.37 -11.18 -0.05
CA ASP A 141 -8.48 -10.45 -0.64
C ASP A 141 -8.92 -9.29 0.27
N LEU A 142 -9.17 -8.13 -0.33
CA LEU A 142 -9.77 -6.99 0.36
C LEU A 142 -11.28 -7.15 0.36
N GLN A 143 -11.83 -7.40 1.54
CA GLN A 143 -13.27 -7.54 1.72
C GLN A 143 -13.89 -6.21 2.12
N ALA A 144 -15.09 -5.92 1.60
CA ALA A 144 -15.99 -4.83 1.98
C ALA A 144 -15.28 -3.57 2.50
N GLU A 145 -15.06 -3.47 3.82
CA GLU A 145 -14.54 -2.28 4.51
C GLU A 145 -13.07 -1.99 4.19
N LEU A 146 -12.31 -3.00 3.73
CA LEU A 146 -10.92 -2.87 3.30
C LEU A 146 -10.80 -2.46 1.83
N GLN A 147 -11.90 -2.47 1.06
CA GLN A 147 -11.84 -2.08 -0.33
C GLN A 147 -11.73 -0.55 -0.46
N PRO A 148 -10.80 -0.07 -1.30
CA PRO A 148 -10.73 1.35 -1.62
C PRO A 148 -12.00 1.78 -2.37
N TYR A 149 -12.40 3.04 -2.20
CA TYR A 149 -13.32 3.67 -3.15
C TYR A 149 -12.71 3.60 -4.56
N LEU A 150 -13.57 3.44 -5.56
CA LEU A 150 -13.15 3.36 -6.95
C LEU A 150 -13.59 4.63 -7.68
N ALA A 151 -12.70 5.20 -8.48
CA ALA A 151 -13.01 6.29 -9.39
C ALA A 151 -12.79 5.84 -10.83
N SER A 152 -13.59 6.37 -11.74
CA SER A 152 -13.44 6.19 -13.18
C SER A 152 -13.15 7.52 -13.84
N PHE A 153 -12.42 7.47 -14.95
CA PHE A 153 -12.20 8.62 -15.81
C PHE A 153 -12.45 8.17 -17.25
N SER A 154 -13.41 8.78 -17.94
CA SER A 154 -13.59 8.50 -19.38
C SER A 154 -12.42 9.02 -20.21
N ASN A 155 -11.72 10.05 -19.72
CA ASN A 155 -10.44 10.49 -20.24
C ASN A 155 -9.47 10.77 -19.09
N PRO A 156 -8.40 9.98 -18.89
CA PRO A 156 -7.46 10.17 -17.79
C PRO A 156 -6.67 11.48 -17.87
N LEU A 157 -6.60 12.13 -19.04
CA LEU A 157 -5.98 13.45 -19.22
C LEU A 157 -6.91 14.61 -18.82
N ASP A 158 -8.22 14.36 -18.71
CA ASP A 158 -9.20 15.35 -18.29
C ASP A 158 -9.77 14.99 -16.89
N PRO A 159 -9.28 15.65 -15.82
CA PRO A 159 -9.76 15.43 -14.45
C PRO A 159 -11.25 15.71 -14.30
N GLY A 160 -11.82 16.54 -15.18
CA GLY A 160 -13.25 16.85 -15.24
C GLY A 160 -14.12 15.64 -15.61
N THR A 161 -13.54 14.56 -16.14
CA THR A 161 -14.30 13.34 -16.47
C THR A 161 -14.51 12.39 -15.30
N VAL A 162 -14.00 12.71 -14.11
CA VAL A 162 -14.06 11.83 -12.95
C VAL A 162 -15.49 11.48 -12.54
N GLN A 163 -15.73 10.20 -12.30
CA GLN A 163 -16.95 9.70 -11.67
C GLN A 163 -16.61 8.70 -10.55
N LEU A 164 -17.29 8.84 -9.41
CA LEU A 164 -17.23 7.87 -8.32
C LEU A 164 -17.97 6.61 -8.76
N VAL A 165 -17.32 5.46 -8.62
CA VAL A 165 -17.97 4.17 -8.89
C VAL A 165 -18.73 3.75 -7.62
N PRO A 166 -20.04 3.51 -7.69
CA PRO A 166 -20.84 3.15 -6.51
C PRO A 166 -20.45 1.78 -5.94
N GLY A 167 -19.74 1.78 -4.82
CA GLY A 167 -19.27 0.55 -4.18
C GLY A 167 -18.46 -0.33 -5.14
N ALA A 168 -18.81 -1.62 -5.22
CA ALA A 168 -18.20 -2.56 -6.17
C ALA A 168 -18.94 -2.66 -7.53
N ASN A 169 -19.96 -1.81 -7.78
CA ASN A 169 -20.80 -1.90 -8.97
C ASN A 169 -20.21 -1.12 -10.16
N VAL A 170 -19.13 -1.66 -10.72
CA VAL A 170 -18.45 -1.12 -11.91
C VAL A 170 -19.40 -1.04 -13.12
N GLY A 171 -20.35 -1.96 -13.24
CA GLY A 171 -21.30 -1.98 -14.35
C GLY A 171 -22.28 -0.79 -14.38
N ALA A 172 -22.44 -0.07 -13.25
CA ALA A 172 -23.23 1.16 -13.22
C ALA A 172 -22.61 2.29 -14.07
N ILE A 173 -21.30 2.27 -14.26
CA ILE A 173 -20.57 3.29 -15.03
C ILE A 173 -20.28 2.81 -16.45
N PHE A 174 -19.85 1.56 -16.60
CA PHE A 174 -19.32 1.04 -17.88
C PHE A 174 -20.26 0.08 -18.62
N GLY A 175 -21.45 -0.19 -18.06
CA GLY A 175 -22.45 -1.10 -18.64
C GLY A 175 -22.42 -2.50 -18.01
N GLN A 176 -23.50 -3.27 -18.23
CA GLN A 176 -23.78 -4.53 -17.53
C GLN A 176 -22.75 -5.65 -17.77
N ASN A 177 -21.98 -5.58 -18.86
CA ASN A 177 -20.95 -6.58 -19.17
C ASN A 177 -19.64 -6.36 -18.39
N MET A 178 -19.53 -5.25 -17.65
CA MET A 178 -18.37 -4.97 -16.83
C MET A 178 -18.65 -5.24 -15.35
N ARG A 179 -17.76 -5.98 -14.69
CA ARG A 179 -17.86 -6.25 -13.25
C ARG A 179 -16.51 -6.28 -12.57
N LEU A 180 -16.47 -5.80 -11.32
CA LEU A 180 -15.32 -5.99 -10.45
C LEU A 180 -15.21 -7.50 -10.13
N LYS A 181 -14.05 -8.09 -10.43
CA LYS A 181 -13.78 -9.49 -10.11
C LYS A 181 -13.26 -9.62 -8.69
N ARG A 182 -12.18 -8.89 -8.37
CA ARG A 182 -11.58 -8.83 -7.03
C ARG A 182 -10.67 -7.62 -6.88
N ILE A 183 -10.49 -7.21 -5.63
CA ILE A 183 -9.40 -6.35 -5.20
C ILE A 183 -8.66 -7.10 -4.12
N TYR A 184 -7.35 -7.22 -4.25
CA TYR A 184 -6.53 -7.96 -3.30
C TYR A 184 -5.17 -7.29 -3.15
N ILE A 185 -4.45 -7.73 -2.12
CA ILE A 185 -3.05 -7.34 -1.93
C ILE A 185 -2.15 -8.57 -1.96
N GLU A 186 -0.92 -8.36 -2.40
CA GLU A 186 0.13 -9.37 -2.40
C GLU A 186 1.38 -8.82 -1.72
N LEU A 187 1.90 -9.52 -0.71
CA LEU A 187 3.16 -9.13 -0.08
C LEU A 187 4.32 -9.32 -1.06
N THR A 188 5.14 -8.28 -1.24
CA THR A 188 6.18 -8.25 -2.27
C THR A 188 7.47 -7.60 -1.76
N SER A 189 8.59 -7.87 -2.44
CA SER A 189 9.87 -7.21 -2.22
C SER A 189 10.18 -6.14 -3.27
N GLU A 190 9.36 -6.01 -4.32
CA GLU A 190 9.52 -5.01 -5.37
C GLU A 190 9.55 -3.58 -4.82
N ALA A 191 10.24 -2.67 -5.51
CA ALA A 191 10.28 -1.27 -5.11
C ALA A 191 8.86 -0.64 -5.19
N PRO A 192 8.55 0.34 -4.33
CA PRO A 192 7.27 1.06 -4.43
C PRO A 192 7.14 1.72 -5.81
N ALA A 193 5.92 1.71 -6.34
CA ALA A 193 5.63 2.32 -7.63
C ALA A 193 5.81 3.84 -7.57
N GLY A 194 6.21 4.41 -8.69
CA GLY A 194 6.32 5.85 -8.86
C GLY A 194 6.44 6.26 -10.32
N GLY A 195 5.63 7.23 -10.72
CA GLY A 195 5.71 7.89 -12.02
C GLY A 195 4.64 7.46 -13.02
N LEU A 196 3.99 6.31 -12.84
CA LEU A 196 2.94 5.84 -13.75
C LEU A 196 1.76 6.81 -13.76
N LEU A 197 1.32 7.27 -12.59
CA LEU A 197 0.21 8.22 -12.55
C LEU A 197 0.59 9.57 -13.12
N LYS A 198 1.85 10.01 -12.97
CA LYS A 198 2.32 11.24 -13.62
C LYS A 198 2.33 11.11 -15.14
N GLU A 199 2.63 9.93 -15.68
CA GLU A 199 2.58 9.66 -17.12
C GLU A 199 1.14 9.62 -17.64
N ARG A 200 0.25 8.91 -16.95
CA ARG A 200 -1.12 8.64 -17.40
C ARG A 200 -2.13 9.70 -17.03
N MET A 201 -1.91 10.39 -15.91
CA MET A 201 -2.80 11.42 -15.35
C MET A 201 -1.94 12.60 -14.87
N PRO A 202 -1.28 13.38 -15.75
CA PRO A 202 -0.25 14.36 -15.36
C PRO A 202 -0.71 15.41 -14.34
N TRP A 203 -2.01 15.68 -14.28
CA TRP A 203 -2.61 16.60 -13.33
C TRP A 203 -2.62 16.10 -11.88
N VAL A 204 -2.37 14.81 -11.59
CA VAL A 204 -2.40 14.28 -10.21
C VAL A 204 -1.34 14.89 -9.30
N VAL A 205 -0.26 15.46 -9.88
CA VAL A 205 0.77 16.18 -9.13
C VAL A 205 0.42 17.66 -8.92
N ASP A 206 -0.59 18.18 -9.62
CA ASP A 206 -1.11 19.52 -9.40
C ASP A 206 -2.13 19.51 -8.26
N HIS A 207 -1.79 20.21 -7.18
CA HIS A 207 -2.59 20.24 -5.97
C HIS A 207 -3.98 20.85 -6.22
N LYS A 208 -4.07 21.92 -7.01
CA LYS A 208 -5.36 22.62 -7.24
C LYS A 208 -6.34 21.71 -7.98
N THR A 209 -5.88 21.09 -9.06
CA THR A 209 -6.67 20.14 -9.84
C THR A 209 -7.08 18.93 -9.01
N SER A 210 -6.17 18.40 -8.18
CA SER A 210 -6.49 17.29 -7.27
C SER A 210 -7.56 17.66 -6.23
N VAL A 211 -7.57 18.90 -5.74
CA VAL A 211 -8.64 19.43 -4.87
C VAL A 211 -9.97 19.52 -5.61
N GLU A 212 -9.97 19.93 -6.88
CA GLU A 212 -11.20 20.02 -7.68
C GLU A 212 -11.81 18.64 -7.95
N VAL A 213 -10.98 17.65 -8.29
CA VAL A 213 -11.38 16.24 -8.41
C VAL A 213 -11.97 15.72 -7.10
N ALA A 214 -11.32 16.01 -5.96
CA ALA A 214 -11.83 15.65 -4.65
C ALA A 214 -13.22 16.24 -4.41
N LYS A 215 -13.39 17.55 -4.59
CA LYS A 215 -14.70 18.22 -4.43
C LYS A 215 -15.78 17.59 -5.31
N LYS A 216 -15.44 17.26 -6.56
CA LYS A 216 -16.37 16.62 -7.48
C LYS A 216 -16.76 15.21 -7.03
N LEU A 217 -15.82 14.42 -6.53
CA LEU A 217 -16.10 13.10 -5.95
C LEU A 217 -16.93 13.20 -4.66
N ALA A 218 -16.69 14.23 -3.83
CA ALA A 218 -17.45 14.49 -2.62
C ALA A 218 -18.94 14.77 -2.92
N VAL A 219 -19.21 15.57 -3.95
CA VAL A 219 -20.59 15.82 -4.43
C VAL A 219 -21.27 14.54 -4.92
N GLN A 220 -20.48 13.57 -5.40
CA GLN A 220 -20.96 12.25 -5.81
C GLN A 220 -21.08 11.25 -4.64
N GLY A 221 -20.84 11.68 -3.40
CA GLY A 221 -21.01 10.87 -2.20
C GLY A 221 -19.74 10.20 -1.68
N LEU A 222 -18.55 10.61 -2.15
CA LEU A 222 -17.29 10.15 -1.54
C LEU A 222 -17.15 10.71 -0.12
N ASP A 223 -17.04 9.81 0.86
CA ASP A 223 -16.60 10.16 2.20
C ASP A 223 -15.08 10.01 2.29
N PHE A 224 -14.40 11.08 2.68
CA PHE A 224 -12.95 11.14 2.80
C PHE A 224 -12.40 10.41 4.04
N GLY A 225 -13.25 9.97 4.96
CA GLY A 225 -12.84 9.15 6.11
C GLY A 225 -11.78 9.81 7.01
N GLY A 226 -11.63 11.15 6.92
CA GLY A 226 -10.64 11.92 7.69
C GLY A 226 -9.23 12.00 7.09
N ILE A 227 -9.02 11.76 5.79
CA ILE A 227 -7.70 12.02 5.17
C ILE A 227 -7.32 13.51 5.24
N SER A 228 -6.09 13.80 5.64
CA SER A 228 -5.53 15.15 5.68
C SER A 228 -4.80 15.49 4.37
N GLY A 229 -5.53 15.66 3.27
CA GLY A 229 -5.00 16.14 1.99
C GLY A 229 -5.54 15.38 0.78
N THR A 230 -5.91 16.13 -0.27
CA THR A 230 -6.63 15.59 -1.44
C THR A 230 -5.72 14.84 -2.42
N SER A 231 -4.45 15.23 -2.55
CA SER A 231 -3.47 14.49 -3.37
C SER A 231 -3.18 13.09 -2.81
N TYR A 232 -3.41 12.87 -1.51
CA TYR A 232 -3.22 11.56 -0.87
C TYR A 232 -4.22 10.50 -1.32
N MET A 233 -5.26 10.87 -2.08
CA MET A 233 -6.16 9.91 -2.72
C MET A 233 -5.48 9.09 -3.81
N PHE A 234 -4.46 9.64 -4.47
CA PHE A 234 -3.79 8.99 -5.61
C PHE A 234 -2.35 8.59 -5.30
N MET A 235 -1.64 9.39 -4.49
CA MET A 235 -0.21 9.22 -4.25
C MET A 235 0.18 9.56 -2.82
N ARG A 236 1.14 8.82 -2.26
CA ARG A 236 1.72 9.05 -0.93
C ARG A 236 3.23 9.11 -1.05
N GLY A 237 3.83 10.25 -0.67
CA GLY A 237 5.28 10.46 -0.51
C GLY A 237 6.12 10.19 -1.76
N ASN A 238 6.84 11.19 -2.25
CA ASN A 238 7.97 10.99 -3.17
C ASN A 238 9.27 11.33 -2.46
#